data_AF-A0A3C1FF41-F1
#
_entry.id   AF-A0A3C1FF41-F1
#
_cell.length_a   1.000
_cell.length_b   1.000
_cell.length_c   1.000
_cell.angle_alpha   90.00
_cell.angle_beta   90.00
_cell.angle_gamma   90.00
#
_symmetry.space_group_name_H-M   'P 1'
#
loop_
_entity.id
_entity.type
_entity.pdbx_description
1 polymer ?
#
loop_
_entity_poly.entity_id
_entity_poly.type
_entity_poly.pdbx_seq_one_letter_code
_entity_poly.pdbx_strand_id
1 'polypeptide(L)'
;MSAADHDITEDATEALLTYFDLVMLERLANQSGSQSLRAAASVSDITVFSLIRETLERARLEQRAPYADLRQLSRELGLPALNDIADVMSLDESGASLASALQARVSELRDAHLTNAKLAAAEISERMTFFMVVPALVFAGFFLVPPLLRLMAG
;
A
#
# COMPACT_ATOMS: atom_id res chain seq x y z
N MET A 1 35.82 33.42 -17.72
CA MET A 1 34.61 32.86 -17.09
C MET A 1 34.49 31.34 -17.19
N SER A 2 35.33 30.62 -17.97
CA SER A 2 35.06 29.21 -18.33
C SER A 2 35.61 28.12 -17.39
N ALA A 3 36.59 28.42 -16.52
CA ALA A 3 37.23 27.40 -15.66
C ALA A 3 36.49 27.22 -14.33
N ALA A 4 36.05 28.31 -13.70
CA ALA A 4 35.32 28.27 -12.44
C ALA A 4 33.94 27.60 -12.56
N ASP A 5 33.28 27.73 -13.72
CA ASP A 5 31.98 27.10 -14.00
C ASP A 5 32.11 25.57 -14.14
N HIS A 6 33.25 25.12 -14.70
CA HIS A 6 33.56 23.69 -14.82
C HIS A 6 33.82 23.06 -13.45
N ASP A 7 34.60 23.74 -12.60
CA ASP A 7 34.95 23.33 -11.24
C ASP A 7 33.69 23.15 -10.37
N ILE A 8 32.76 24.12 -10.43
CA ILE A 8 31.49 24.06 -9.69
C ILE A 8 30.62 22.88 -10.16
N THR A 9 30.62 22.59 -11.46
CA THR A 9 29.85 21.48 -12.02
C THR A 9 30.45 20.13 -11.62
N GLU A 10 31.78 20.04 -11.57
CA GLU A 10 32.51 18.85 -11.12
C GLU A 10 32.26 18.59 -9.63
N ASP A 11 32.40 19.61 -8.77
CA ASP A 11 32.08 19.56 -7.34
C ASP A 11 30.62 19.13 -7.09
N ALA A 12 29.67 19.70 -7.85
CA ALA A 12 28.26 19.34 -7.76
C ALA A 12 28.01 17.89 -8.18
N THR A 13 28.75 17.41 -9.18
CA THR A 13 28.65 16.03 -9.65
C THR A 13 29.22 15.05 -8.62
N GLU A 14 30.36 15.34 -8.01
CA GLU A 14 30.95 14.50 -6.96
C GLU A 14 30.06 14.44 -5.72
N ALA A 15 29.50 15.58 -5.31
CA ALA A 15 28.52 15.63 -4.23
C ALA A 15 27.26 14.82 -4.58
N LEU A 16 26.81 14.84 -5.83
CA LEU A 16 25.65 14.06 -6.28
C LEU A 16 25.94 12.55 -6.27
N LEU A 17 27.15 12.11 -6.64
CA LEU A 17 27.56 10.70 -6.52
C LEU A 17 27.52 10.25 -5.05
N THR A 18 28.07 11.07 -4.15
CA THR A 18 28.01 10.81 -2.70
C THR A 18 26.57 10.72 -2.21
N TYR A 19 25.69 11.61 -2.68
CA TYR A 19 24.27 11.54 -2.38
C TYR A 19 23.65 10.20 -2.82
N PHE A 20 24.02 9.69 -4.00
CA PHE A 20 23.49 8.40 -4.49
C PHE A 20 23.98 7.21 -3.67
N ASP A 21 25.24 7.21 -3.25
CA ASP A 21 25.76 6.18 -2.33
C ASP A 21 24.97 6.18 -1.03
N LEU A 22 24.66 7.36 -0.47
CA LEU A 22 23.83 7.49 0.71
C LEU A 22 22.40 6.99 0.47
N VAL A 23 21.76 7.35 -0.65
CA VAL A 23 20.43 6.84 -1.01
C VAL A 23 20.44 5.31 -1.07
N MET A 24 21.48 4.72 -1.67
CA MET A 24 21.63 3.27 -1.74
C MET A 24 21.77 2.64 -0.34
N LEU A 25 22.53 3.25 0.58
CA LEU A 25 22.64 2.80 1.96
C LEU A 25 21.28 2.81 2.67
N GLU A 26 20.49 3.87 2.50
CA GLU A 26 19.15 3.99 3.10
C GLU A 26 18.17 2.97 2.49
N ARG A 27 18.29 2.67 1.19
CA ARG A 27 17.51 1.63 0.52
C ARG A 27 17.85 0.24 1.04
N LEU A 28 19.13 -0.05 1.28
CA LEU A 28 19.56 -1.31 1.91
C LEU A 28 19.05 -1.45 3.35
N ALA A 29 18.80 -0.34 4.03
CA ALA A 29 18.12 -0.30 5.33
C ALA A 29 16.59 -0.49 5.24
N ASN A 30 16.05 -0.88 4.07
CA ASN A 30 14.62 -1.11 3.80
C ASN A 30 13.72 0.12 3.98
N GLN A 31 14.23 1.35 3.81
CA GLN A 31 13.39 2.53 3.75
C GLN A 31 12.65 2.64 2.40
N SER A 32 11.48 3.28 2.39
CA SER A 32 10.78 3.57 1.13
C SER A 32 11.62 4.49 0.23
N GLY A 33 11.38 4.48 -1.09
CA GLY A 33 12.16 5.28 -2.03
C GLY A 33 12.18 6.77 -1.68
N SER A 34 11.00 7.35 -1.42
CA SER A 34 10.85 8.75 -1.01
C SER A 34 11.44 9.08 0.37
N GLN A 35 11.51 8.11 1.29
CA GLN A 35 12.16 8.30 2.59
C GLN A 35 13.68 8.25 2.47
N SER A 36 14.20 7.32 1.67
CA SER A 36 15.64 7.13 1.42
C SER A 36 16.27 8.39 0.81
N LEU A 37 15.59 8.99 -0.18
CA LEU A 37 16.00 10.26 -0.79
C LEU A 37 16.10 11.39 0.25
N ARG A 38 15.11 11.51 1.14
CA ARG A 38 15.10 12.55 2.18
C ARG A 38 16.15 12.33 3.25
N ALA A 39 16.31 11.10 3.71
CA ALA A 39 17.32 10.73 4.69
C ALA A 39 18.72 11.08 4.16
N ALA A 40 19.06 10.63 2.95
CA ALA A 40 20.33 10.95 2.30
C ALA A 40 20.54 12.47 2.11
N ALA A 41 19.51 13.22 1.72
CA ALA A 41 19.61 14.67 1.50
C ALA A 41 19.82 15.46 2.81
N SER A 42 19.55 14.85 3.97
CA SER A 42 19.76 15.45 5.29
C SER A 42 21.17 15.26 5.84
N VAL A 43 22.01 14.43 5.19
CA VAL A 43 23.35 14.09 5.68
C VAL A 43 24.37 15.22 5.49
N SER A 44 24.17 16.10 4.51
CA SER A 44 25.11 17.17 4.16
C SER A 44 24.39 18.51 3.94
N ASP A 45 25.12 19.61 4.16
CA ASP A 45 24.66 20.98 3.95
C ASP A 45 25.24 21.64 2.69
N ILE A 46 25.95 20.87 1.87
CA ILE A 46 26.41 21.33 0.55
C ILE A 46 25.20 21.80 -0.28
N THR A 47 25.40 22.82 -1.12
CA THR A 47 24.35 23.47 -1.91
C THR A 47 23.44 22.48 -2.64
N VAL A 48 24.00 21.48 -3.33
CA VAL A 48 23.21 20.49 -4.09
C VAL A 48 22.30 19.64 -3.17
N PHE A 49 22.78 19.26 -1.98
CA PHE A 49 21.97 18.53 -0.99
C PHE A 49 20.85 19.40 -0.46
N SER A 50 21.15 20.66 -0.15
CA SER A 50 20.15 21.61 0.34
C SER A 50 19.03 21.86 -0.67
N LEU A 51 19.38 22.00 -1.96
CA LEU A 51 18.40 22.14 -3.05
C LEU A 51 17.53 20.90 -3.19
N ILE A 52 18.14 19.71 -3.23
CA ILE A 52 17.42 18.43 -3.29
C ILE A 52 16.49 18.32 -2.08
N ARG A 53 16.97 18.62 -0.87
CA ARG A 53 16.19 18.58 0.38
C ARG A 53 14.98 19.52 0.33
N GLU A 54 15.16 20.75 -0.14
CA GLU A 54 14.06 21.71 -0.30
C GLU A 54 13.00 21.19 -1.29
N THR A 55 13.44 20.67 -2.44
CA THR A 55 12.54 20.07 -3.44
C THR A 55 11.76 18.89 -2.89
N LEU A 56 12.43 17.99 -2.16
CA LEU A 56 11.80 16.84 -1.52
C LEU A 56 10.78 17.27 -0.46
N GLU A 57 11.12 18.26 0.36
CA GLU A 57 10.22 18.76 1.40
C GLU A 57 9.01 19.48 0.83
N ARG A 58 9.18 20.26 -0.24
CA ARG A 58 8.07 20.87 -0.97
C ARG A 58 7.09 19.82 -1.50
N ALA A 59 7.58 18.80 -2.20
CA ALA A 59 6.74 17.72 -2.70
C ALA A 59 5.99 16.99 -1.57
N ARG A 60 6.65 16.77 -0.43
CA ARG A 60 6.05 16.16 0.75
C ARG A 60 4.93 17.02 1.34
N LEU A 61 5.15 18.33 1.47
CA LEU A 61 4.14 19.27 1.95
C LEU A 61 2.91 19.29 1.04
N GLU A 62 3.12 19.13 -0.27
CA GLU A 62 2.08 18.99 -1.29
C GLU A 62 1.51 17.56 -1.41
N GLN A 63 1.93 16.63 -0.55
CA GLN A 63 1.48 15.23 -0.49
C GLN A 63 1.60 14.47 -1.82
N ARG A 64 2.65 14.76 -2.59
CA ARG A 64 2.92 14.11 -3.88
C ARG A 64 4.30 13.49 -3.94
N ALA A 65 4.47 12.57 -4.89
CA ALA A 65 5.76 11.93 -5.12
C ALA A 65 6.78 12.95 -5.66
N PRO A 66 8.04 12.94 -5.18
CA PRO A 66 9.00 14.00 -5.49
C PRO A 66 9.65 13.89 -6.88
N TYR A 67 9.49 12.75 -7.57
CA TYR A 67 10.29 12.45 -8.77
C TYR A 67 10.11 13.47 -9.88
N ALA A 68 8.90 14.00 -10.09
CA ALA A 68 8.65 15.01 -11.11
C ALA A 68 9.45 16.31 -10.85
N ASP A 69 9.55 16.73 -9.59
CA ASP A 69 10.31 17.93 -9.23
C ASP A 69 11.80 17.68 -9.26
N LEU A 70 12.27 16.49 -8.86
CA LEU A 70 13.68 16.14 -8.97
C LEU A 70 14.15 16.15 -10.43
N ARG A 71 13.30 15.69 -11.36
CA ARG A 71 13.57 15.82 -12.80
C ARG A 71 13.62 17.28 -13.26
N GLN A 72 12.74 18.12 -12.71
CA GLN A 72 12.78 19.56 -12.99
C GLN A 72 14.06 20.19 -12.46
N LEU A 73 14.42 19.93 -11.20
CA LEU A 73 15.65 20.41 -10.58
C LEU A 73 16.89 19.95 -11.36
N SER A 74 16.91 18.69 -11.82
CA SER A 74 17.98 18.18 -12.68
C SER A 74 18.15 19.01 -13.95
N ARG A 75 17.06 19.41 -14.62
CA ARG A 75 17.12 20.27 -15.80
C ARG A 75 17.56 21.69 -15.48
N GLU A 76 17.13 22.23 -14.35
CA GLU A 76 17.50 23.57 -13.88
C GLU A 76 19.00 23.66 -13.52
N LEU A 77 19.55 22.61 -12.93
CA LEU A 77 20.96 22.51 -12.53
C LEU A 77 21.88 21.94 -13.61
N GLY A 78 21.33 21.40 -14.70
CA GLY A 78 22.12 20.71 -15.72
C GLY A 78 22.76 19.40 -15.23
N LEU A 79 22.15 18.73 -14.24
CA LEU A 79 22.67 17.51 -13.60
C LEU A 79 21.86 16.28 -14.07
N PRO A 80 22.17 15.66 -15.23
CA PRO A 80 21.36 14.58 -15.81
C PRO A 80 21.28 13.35 -14.89
N ALA A 81 22.34 13.05 -14.13
CA ALA A 81 22.36 11.95 -13.19
C ALA A 81 21.24 12.04 -12.13
N LEU A 82 20.84 13.27 -11.75
CA LEU A 82 19.71 13.47 -10.83
C LEU A 82 18.36 13.08 -11.45
N ASN A 83 18.19 13.28 -12.76
CA ASN A 83 17.01 12.81 -13.49
C ASN A 83 16.98 11.27 -13.51
N ASP A 84 18.13 10.64 -13.77
CA ASP A 84 18.23 9.19 -13.86
C ASP A 84 17.84 8.51 -12.54
N ILE A 85 18.31 9.02 -11.39
CA ILE A 85 17.90 8.45 -10.09
C ILE A 85 16.41 8.67 -9.82
N ALA A 86 15.85 9.82 -10.23
CA ALA A 86 14.42 10.09 -10.07
C ALA A 86 13.57 9.12 -10.88
N ASP A 87 14.01 8.76 -12.09
CA ASP A 87 13.34 7.79 -12.96
C ASP A 87 13.42 6.38 -12.36
N VAL A 88 14.60 5.94 -11.92
CA VAL A 88 14.79 4.62 -11.27
C VAL A 88 13.94 4.50 -10.00
N MET A 89 13.97 5.49 -9.11
CA MET A 89 13.17 5.47 -7.89
C MET A 89 11.66 5.50 -8.16
N SER A 90 11.22 6.20 -9.21
CA SER A 90 9.80 6.23 -9.58
C SER A 90 9.27 4.88 -10.08
N LEU A 91 10.12 4.13 -10.81
CA LEU A 91 9.81 2.79 -11.27
C LEU A 91 9.78 1.80 -10.10
N ASP A 92 10.74 1.88 -9.18
CA ASP A 92 10.79 1.05 -7.98
C ASP A 92 9.52 1.19 -7.11
N GLU A 93 9.12 2.43 -6.81
CA GLU A 93 7.92 2.68 -5.99
C GLU A 93 6.63 2.21 -6.68
N SER A 94 6.54 2.41 -8.00
CA SER A 94 5.40 1.93 -8.80
C SER A 94 5.30 0.40 -8.78
N GLY A 95 6.43 -0.31 -8.88
CA GLY A 95 6.49 -1.77 -8.81
C GLY A 95 6.09 -2.31 -7.43
N ALA A 96 6.59 -1.70 -6.35
CA ALA A 96 6.23 -2.07 -4.99
C ALA A 96 4.73 -1.87 -4.70
N SER A 97 4.16 -0.75 -5.17
CA SER A 97 2.73 -0.47 -5.06
C SER A 97 1.87 -1.53 -5.76
N LEU A 98 2.22 -1.90 -7.00
CA LEU A 98 1.51 -2.94 -7.76
C LEU A 98 1.53 -4.30 -7.04
N ALA A 99 2.70 -4.71 -6.55
CA ALA A 99 2.85 -5.96 -5.80
C ALA A 99 1.97 -5.98 -4.54
N SER A 100 1.94 -4.87 -3.79
CA SER A 100 1.11 -4.74 -2.58
C SER A 100 -0.39 -4.84 -2.89
N ALA A 101 -0.85 -4.17 -3.96
CA ALA A 101 -2.24 -4.22 -4.39
C ALA A 101 -2.65 -5.64 -4.83
N LEU A 102 -1.79 -6.34 -5.58
CA LEU A 102 -2.02 -7.71 -5.99
C LEU A 102 -2.10 -8.67 -4.78
N GLN A 103 -1.20 -8.51 -3.81
CA GLN A 103 -1.21 -9.31 -2.58
C GLN A 103 -2.52 -9.14 -1.79
N ALA A 104 -3.03 -7.91 -1.69
CA ALA A 104 -4.32 -7.64 -1.06
C ALA A 104 -5.47 -8.35 -1.79
N ARG A 105 -5.51 -8.26 -3.13
CA ARG A 105 -6.53 -8.96 -3.94
C ARG A 105 -6.45 -10.48 -3.82
N VAL A 106 -5.25 -11.06 -3.78
CA VAL A 106 -5.07 -12.50 -3.55
C VAL A 106 -5.60 -12.89 -2.17
N SER A 107 -5.37 -12.08 -1.13
CA SER A 107 -5.93 -12.33 0.21
C SER A 107 -7.47 -12.33 0.20
N GLU A 108 -8.08 -11.32 -0.42
CA GLU A 108 -9.54 -11.21 -0.54
C GLU A 108 -10.16 -12.44 -1.23
N LEU A 109 -9.56 -12.90 -2.33
CA LEU A 109 -10.02 -14.09 -3.05
C LEU A 109 -9.90 -15.38 -2.21
N ARG A 110 -8.82 -15.51 -1.43
CA ARG A 110 -8.64 -16.64 -0.50
C ARG A 110 -9.71 -16.63 0.59
N ASP A 111 -10.02 -15.47 1.15
CA ASP A 111 -11.05 -15.32 2.18
C ASP A 111 -12.46 -15.58 1.63
N ALA A 112 -12.75 -15.14 0.40
CA ALA A 112 -14.01 -15.43 -0.29
C ALA A 112 -14.18 -16.95 -0.55
N HIS A 113 -13.12 -17.65 -0.94
CA HIS A 113 -13.15 -19.11 -1.07
C HIS A 113 -13.41 -19.82 0.26
N LEU A 114 -12.78 -19.38 1.35
CA LEU A 114 -13.05 -19.93 2.69
C LEU A 114 -14.48 -19.65 3.17
N THR A 115 -15.04 -18.51 2.79
CA THR A 115 -16.43 -18.12 3.10
C THR A 115 -17.43 -18.97 2.31
N ASN A 116 -17.19 -19.18 1.02
CA ASN A 116 -18.03 -20.05 0.18
C ASN A 116 -17.98 -21.51 0.65
N ALA A 117 -16.81 -22.01 1.10
CA ALA A 117 -16.69 -23.33 1.70
C ALA A 117 -17.52 -23.47 2.99
N LYS A 118 -17.67 -22.40 3.78
CA LYS A 118 -18.53 -22.38 4.98
C LYS A 118 -20.02 -22.31 4.64
N LEU A 119 -20.41 -21.61 3.56
CA LEU A 119 -21.80 -21.57 3.10
C LEU A 119 -22.27 -22.95 2.58
N ALA A 120 -21.41 -23.70 1.87
CA ALA A 120 -21.70 -25.07 1.46
C ALA A 120 -21.92 -26.03 2.66
N ALA A 121 -21.30 -25.76 3.81
CA ALA A 121 -21.53 -26.52 5.03
C ALA A 121 -22.85 -26.13 5.74
N ALA A 122 -23.30 -24.86 5.61
CA ALA A 122 -24.55 -24.39 6.21
C ALA A 122 -25.80 -24.96 5.49
N GLU A 123 -25.71 -25.22 4.19
CA GLU A 123 -26.82 -25.82 3.41
C GLU A 123 -27.17 -27.26 3.87
N ILE A 124 -26.22 -27.98 4.48
CA ILE A 124 -26.47 -29.31 5.06
C ILE A 124 -27.28 -29.21 6.38
N SER A 125 -27.19 -28.09 7.09
CA SER A 125 -27.81 -27.93 8.41
C SER A 125 -29.30 -27.60 8.34
N GLU A 126 -29.79 -27.04 7.23
CA GLU A 126 -31.19 -26.65 7.07
C GLU A 126 -32.12 -27.88 7.04
N ARG A 127 -31.65 -29.00 6.47
CA ARG A 127 -32.37 -30.29 6.52
C ARG A 127 -32.50 -30.85 7.94
N MET A 128 -31.51 -30.68 8.81
CA MET A 128 -31.56 -31.22 10.17
C MET A 128 -32.56 -30.48 11.07
N THR A 129 -32.67 -29.15 10.96
CA THR A 129 -33.62 -28.36 11.76
C THR A 129 -35.07 -28.66 11.37
N PHE A 130 -35.35 -28.85 10.08
CA PHE A 130 -36.68 -29.21 9.60
C PHE A 130 -37.15 -30.56 10.18
N PHE A 131 -36.26 -31.56 10.27
CA PHE A 131 -36.58 -32.85 10.89
C PHE A 131 -36.88 -32.78 12.39
N MET A 132 -36.41 -31.75 13.12
CA MET A 132 -36.65 -31.62 14.56
C MET A 132 -37.94 -30.87 14.90
N VAL A 133 -38.28 -29.82 14.14
CA VAL A 133 -39.44 -28.95 14.43
C VAL A 133 -40.77 -29.63 14.06
N VAL A 134 -40.79 -30.40 12.95
CA VAL A 134 -42.02 -31.05 12.47
C VAL A 134 -42.61 -32.03 13.51
N PRO A 135 -41.84 -32.96 14.11
CA PRO A 135 -42.37 -33.85 15.15
C PRO A 135 -42.89 -33.11 16.39
N ALA A 136 -42.23 -32.01 16.80
CA ALA A 136 -42.64 -31.21 17.96
C ALA A 136 -44.02 -30.54 17.74
N LEU A 137 -44.26 -30.00 16.54
CA LEU A 137 -45.57 -29.43 16.18
C LEU A 137 -46.67 -30.49 16.13
N VAL A 138 -46.37 -31.68 15.58
CA VAL A 138 -47.32 -32.80 15.56
C VAL A 138 -47.70 -33.21 16.98
N PHE A 139 -46.72 -33.34 17.88
CA PHE A 139 -46.97 -33.68 19.29
C PHE A 139 -47.80 -32.61 20.02
N ALA A 140 -47.46 -31.33 19.83
CA ALA A 140 -48.19 -30.21 20.42
C ALA A 140 -49.64 -30.18 19.94
N GLY A 141 -49.87 -30.40 18.64
CA GLY A 141 -51.21 -30.53 18.06
C GLY A 141 -52.01 -31.68 18.69
N PHE A 142 -51.38 -32.85 18.85
CA PHE A 142 -52.03 -34.00 19.48
C PHE A 142 -52.48 -33.73 20.93
N PHE A 143 -51.74 -32.90 21.66
CA PHE A 143 -52.07 -32.50 23.03
C PHE A 143 -53.08 -31.35 23.12
N LEU A 144 -52.98 -30.33 22.26
CA LEU A 144 -53.84 -29.13 22.33
C LEU A 144 -55.21 -29.31 21.67
N VAL A 145 -55.29 -30.10 20.60
CA VAL A 145 -56.57 -30.31 19.87
C VAL A 145 -57.68 -30.87 20.77
N PRO A 146 -57.49 -31.96 21.54
CA PRO A 146 -58.56 -32.51 22.38
C PRO A 146 -59.13 -31.54 23.45
N PRO A 147 -58.34 -30.79 24.23
CA PRO A 147 -58.88 -29.84 25.21
C PRO A 147 -59.57 -28.64 24.54
N LEU A 148 -59.10 -28.17 23.39
CA LEU A 148 -59.76 -27.09 22.65
C LEU A 148 -61.12 -27.53 22.11
N LEU A 149 -61.21 -28.73 21.54
CA LEU A 149 -62.48 -29.30 21.10
C LEU A 149 -63.45 -29.51 22.27
N ARG A 150 -62.95 -29.93 23.45
CA ARG A 150 -63.77 -30.04 24.67
C ARG A 150 -64.29 -28.69 25.16
N LEU A 151 -63.55 -27.61 24.96
CA LEU A 151 -63.95 -26.25 25.36
C LEU A 151 -64.99 -25.64 24.40
N MET A 152 -64.98 -26.05 23.12
CA MET A 152 -65.97 -25.58 22.14
C MET A 152 -67.21 -26.48 22.03
N ALA A 153 -67.10 -27.76 22.38
CA ALA A 153 -68.20 -28.72 22.37
C ALA A 153 -68.89 -28.89 23.73
N GLY A 154 -68.38 -28.23 24.78
CA GLY A 154 -69.03 -28.07 26.08
C GLY A 154 -69.63 -26.68 26.21
#